data_AF-A0A1G8NH74-F1
#
_entry.id   AF-A0A1G8NH74-F1
#
_cell.length_a   1.000
_cell.length_b   1.000
_cell.length_c   1.000
_cell.angle_alpha   90.00
_cell.angle_beta   90.00
_cell.angle_gamma   90.00
#
_symmetry.space_group_name_H-M   'P 1'
#
loop_
_entity.id
_entity.type
_entity.pdbx_description
1 polymer ?
#
loop_
_entity_poly.entity_id
_entity_poly.type
_entity_poly.pdbx_seq_one_letter_code
_entity_poly.pdbx_strand_id
1 'polypeptide(L)'
;MKPARPRSKYKPKARVIPLSSAAWKRLRAQILAEEPLCRWCLARGLYVASTDVDHISNDGDDNRRDNLTGMCHSCHSIKTAQDMGKGTTRGHDLNGLPLDPAHPWNVMKGAPEQCTSERSRGTTLPLSAPDLLS
;
A
#
# COMPACT_ATOMS: atom_id res chain seq x y z
N MET A 1 -32.60 -26.28 -12.54
CA MET A 1 -31.34 -26.70 -11.88
C MET A 1 -30.16 -26.27 -12.74
N LYS A 2 -29.20 -25.49 -12.23
CA LYS A 2 -27.97 -25.16 -12.99
C LYS A 2 -27.02 -26.36 -12.93
N PRO A 3 -26.36 -26.76 -14.04
CA PRO A 3 -25.40 -27.86 -14.02
C PRO A 3 -24.18 -27.51 -13.16
N ALA A 4 -23.62 -28.52 -12.50
CA ALA A 4 -22.37 -28.37 -11.76
C ALA A 4 -21.24 -27.98 -12.72
N ARG A 5 -20.40 -27.00 -12.33
CA ARG A 5 -19.22 -26.64 -13.11
C ARG A 5 -18.21 -27.79 -13.08
N PRO A 6 -17.55 -28.13 -14.20
CA PRO A 6 -16.53 -29.17 -14.20
C PRO A 6 -15.37 -28.78 -13.29
N ARG A 7 -14.80 -29.76 -12.56
CA ARG A 7 -13.60 -29.53 -11.76
C ARG A 7 -12.45 -29.13 -12.69
N SER A 8 -11.75 -28.04 -12.35
CA SER A 8 -10.53 -27.64 -13.03
C SER A 8 -9.51 -28.78 -13.01
N LYS A 9 -8.89 -29.07 -14.17
CA LYS A 9 -7.78 -30.04 -14.30
C LYS A 9 -6.42 -29.47 -13.90
N TYR A 10 -6.37 -28.24 -13.35
CA TYR A 10 -5.13 -27.57 -12.99
C TYR A 10 -4.36 -28.36 -11.93
N LYS A 11 -3.16 -28.82 -12.28
CA LYS A 11 -2.17 -29.37 -11.34
C LYS A 11 -1.14 -28.28 -11.04
N PRO A 12 -1.01 -27.84 -9.79
CA PRO A 12 0.00 -26.84 -9.44
C PRO A 12 1.40 -27.39 -9.66
N LYS A 13 2.36 -26.52 -10.02
CA LYS A 13 3.78 -26.89 -10.06
C LYS A 13 4.24 -27.38 -8.69
N ALA A 14 5.10 -28.39 -8.68
CA ALA A 14 5.78 -28.80 -7.45
C ALA A 14 6.71 -27.66 -7.02
N ARG A 15 6.66 -27.29 -5.73
CA ARG A 15 7.58 -26.30 -5.15
C ARG A 15 8.87 -26.97 -4.70
N VAL A 16 9.98 -26.22 -4.74
CA VAL A 16 11.28 -26.65 -4.21
C VAL A 16 11.15 -27.08 -2.74
N ILE A 17 10.45 -26.27 -1.93
CA ILE A 17 10.07 -26.62 -0.57
C ILE A 17 8.53 -26.63 -0.49
N PRO A 18 7.89 -27.81 -0.27
CA PRO A 18 6.45 -27.86 -0.08
C PRO A 18 6.02 -27.09 1.18
N LEU A 19 4.94 -26.31 1.12
CA LEU A 19 4.44 -25.55 2.30
C LEU A 19 3.98 -26.47 3.44
N SER A 20 3.65 -27.72 3.15
CA SER A 20 3.30 -28.72 4.16
C SER A 20 4.52 -29.30 4.89
N SER A 21 5.72 -29.10 4.35
CA SER A 21 6.96 -29.70 4.87
C SER A 21 7.39 -29.10 6.21
N ALA A 22 8.15 -29.86 6.99
CA ALA A 22 8.75 -29.38 8.23
C ALA A 22 9.77 -28.26 7.99
N ALA A 23 10.49 -28.31 6.86
CA ALA A 23 11.44 -27.28 6.46
C ALA A 23 10.74 -25.92 6.30
N TRP A 24 9.64 -25.88 5.56
CA TRP A 24 8.86 -24.64 5.42
C TRP A 24 8.29 -24.15 6.76
N LYS A 25 7.74 -25.05 7.59
CA LYS A 25 7.18 -24.67 8.90
C LYS A 25 8.23 -24.00 9.80
N ARG A 26 9.46 -24.52 9.81
CA ARG A 26 10.59 -23.94 10.56
C ARG A 26 10.99 -22.57 9.99
N LEU A 27 11.17 -22.48 8.67
CA LEU A 27 11.48 -21.22 8.01
C LEU A 27 10.42 -20.16 8.29
N ARG A 28 9.14 -20.50 8.09
CA ARG A 28 8.02 -19.62 8.40
C ARG A 28 8.03 -19.14 9.86
N ALA A 29 8.29 -20.02 10.81
CA ALA A 29 8.36 -19.65 12.22
C ALA A 29 9.50 -18.66 12.50
N GLN A 30 10.67 -18.89 11.88
CA GLN A 30 11.80 -17.96 11.98
C GLN A 30 11.45 -16.58 11.41
N ILE A 31 10.89 -16.50 10.20
CA ILE A 31 10.52 -15.21 9.59
C ILE A 31 9.52 -14.45 10.47
N LEU A 32 8.50 -15.14 11.01
CA LEU A 32 7.50 -14.49 11.86
C LEU A 32 8.06 -14.04 13.22
N ALA A 33 9.10 -14.71 13.73
CA ALA A 33 9.79 -14.28 14.93
C ALA A 33 10.68 -13.04 14.68
N GLU A 34 11.32 -12.97 13.52
CA GLU A 34 12.16 -11.83 13.12
C GLU A 34 11.35 -10.61 12.68
N GLU A 35 10.20 -10.83 12.03
CA GLU A 35 9.27 -9.80 11.54
C GLU A 35 7.89 -9.95 12.20
N PRO A 36 7.75 -9.70 13.52
CA PRO A 36 6.49 -9.91 14.24
C PRO A 36 5.38 -8.95 13.81
N LEU A 37 5.74 -7.84 13.15
CA LEU A 37 4.82 -6.86 12.60
C LEU A 37 4.83 -6.89 11.08
N CYS A 38 3.65 -6.72 10.49
CA CYS A 38 3.47 -6.67 9.05
C CYS A 38 4.28 -5.52 8.45
N ARG A 39 5.22 -5.83 7.56
CA ARG A 39 6.12 -4.84 6.93
C ARG A 39 5.36 -3.71 6.22
N TRP A 40 4.26 -4.03 5.55
CA TRP A 40 3.42 -3.05 4.84
C TRP A 40 2.62 -2.15 5.78
N CYS A 41 2.10 -2.70 6.87
CA CYS A 41 1.41 -1.92 7.89
C CYS A 41 2.39 -1.02 8.63
N LEU A 42 3.56 -1.53 9.00
CA LEU A 42 4.57 -0.78 9.72
C LEU A 42 5.08 0.41 8.90
N ALA A 43 5.29 0.24 7.59
CA ALA A 43 5.62 1.34 6.67
C ALA A 43 4.55 2.44 6.60
N ARG A 44 3.31 2.14 7.02
CA ARG A 44 2.19 3.09 7.11
C ARG A 44 1.98 3.61 8.55
N GLY A 45 2.87 3.30 9.48
CA GLY A 45 2.74 3.65 10.90
C GLY A 45 1.73 2.79 11.67
N LEU A 46 1.30 1.66 11.12
CA LEU A 46 0.33 0.74 11.74
C LEU A 46 1.03 -0.48 12.35
N TYR A 47 0.71 -0.78 13.61
CA TYR A 47 1.26 -1.92 14.34
C TYR A 47 0.32 -3.12 14.27
N VAL A 48 0.42 -3.88 13.18
CA VAL A 48 -0.40 -5.08 12.94
C VAL A 48 0.49 -6.31 12.93
N ALA A 49 0.09 -7.35 13.66
CA ALA A 49 0.86 -8.60 13.73
C ALA A 49 0.99 -9.28 12.36
N SER A 50 2.18 -9.82 12.09
CA SER A 50 2.42 -10.71 10.95
C SER A 50 1.77 -12.07 11.21
N THR A 51 0.95 -12.53 10.27
CA THR A 51 0.30 -13.85 10.32
C THR A 51 0.76 -14.76 9.20
N ASP A 52 1.20 -14.18 8.08
CA ASP A 52 1.59 -14.87 6.86
C ASP A 52 3.04 -14.48 6.49
N VAL A 53 3.67 -15.34 5.70
CA VAL A 53 4.99 -15.09 5.09
C VAL A 53 4.79 -15.08 3.59
N ASP A 54 5.30 -14.06 2.94
CA ASP A 54 5.15 -13.80 1.51
C ASP A 54 6.50 -13.69 0.80
N HIS A 55 6.52 -14.08 -0.48
CA HIS A 55 7.67 -13.94 -1.38
C HIS A 55 7.61 -12.57 -2.08
N ILE A 56 8.61 -11.72 -1.82
CA ILE A 56 8.70 -10.34 -2.37
C ILE A 56 8.72 -10.36 -3.91
N SER A 57 9.51 -11.25 -4.50
CA SER A 57 9.59 -11.43 -5.96
C SER A 57 8.38 -12.14 -6.57
N ASN A 58 7.45 -12.65 -5.75
CA ASN A 58 6.38 -13.57 -6.13
C ASN A 58 6.88 -14.90 -6.76
N ASP A 59 8.18 -15.19 -6.68
CA ASP A 59 8.70 -16.51 -7.01
C ASP A 59 8.61 -17.44 -5.79
N GLY A 60 7.60 -18.31 -5.80
CA GLY A 60 7.34 -19.27 -4.72
C GLY A 60 8.42 -20.35 -4.53
N ASP A 61 9.46 -20.39 -5.37
CA ASP A 61 10.60 -21.28 -5.23
C ASP A 61 11.84 -20.58 -4.63
N ASP A 62 11.90 -19.25 -4.64
CA ASP A 62 13.00 -18.46 -4.06
C ASP A 62 12.79 -18.23 -2.56
N ASN A 63 13.27 -19.17 -1.75
CA ASN A 63 13.13 -19.15 -0.29
C ASN A 63 14.32 -18.49 0.43
N ARG A 64 15.10 -17.64 -0.26
CA ARG A 64 16.16 -16.85 0.37
C ARG A 64 15.55 -15.87 1.37
N ARG A 65 16.28 -15.61 2.46
CA ARG A 65 15.76 -14.81 3.58
C ARG A 65 15.41 -13.38 3.18
N ASP A 66 16.18 -12.78 2.29
CA ASP A 66 15.98 -11.44 1.73
C ASP A 66 14.72 -11.34 0.85
N ASN A 67 14.28 -12.46 0.27
CA ASN A 67 13.06 -12.54 -0.54
C ASN A 67 11.80 -12.83 0.28
N LEU A 68 11.92 -13.16 1.57
CA LEU A 68 10.78 -13.48 2.43
C LEU A 68 10.45 -12.32 3.37
N THR A 69 9.15 -12.06 3.57
CA THR A 69 8.69 -11.01 4.48
C THR A 69 7.46 -11.41 5.29
N GLY A 70 7.38 -10.91 6.53
CA GLY A 70 6.22 -11.04 7.40
C GLY A 70 5.11 -10.05 7.01
N MET A 71 3.90 -10.57 6.81
CA MET A 71 2.73 -9.78 6.45
C MET A 71 1.50 -10.19 7.28
N CYS A 72 0.59 -9.25 7.48
CA CYS A 72 -0.75 -9.58 7.95
C CYS A 72 -1.59 -10.14 6.80
N HIS A 73 -2.62 -10.93 7.14
CA HIS A 73 -3.45 -11.61 6.17
C HIS A 73 -4.08 -10.67 5.11
N SER A 74 -4.52 -9.48 5.53
CA SER A 74 -5.15 -8.52 4.63
C SER A 74 -4.18 -7.97 3.59
N CYS A 75 -2.95 -7.60 4.00
CA CYS A 75 -1.92 -7.12 3.08
C CYS A 75 -1.45 -8.23 2.13
N HIS A 76 -1.27 -9.45 2.64
CA HIS A 76 -0.90 -10.60 1.82
C HIS A 76 -1.97 -10.95 0.77
N SER A 77 -3.26 -10.87 1.14
CA SER A 77 -4.38 -11.06 0.19
C SER A 77 -4.40 -10.00 -0.92
N ILE A 78 -4.15 -8.74 -0.57
CA ILE A 78 -4.05 -7.63 -1.53
C ILE A 78 -2.88 -7.88 -2.48
N LYS A 79 -1.69 -8.20 -1.97
CA LYS A 79 -0.52 -8.49 -2.80
C LYS A 79 -0.79 -9.64 -3.76
N THR A 80 -1.31 -10.77 -3.26
CA THR A 80 -1.68 -11.91 -4.11
C THR A 80 -2.62 -11.50 -5.25
N ALA A 81 -3.61 -10.66 -4.97
CA ALA A 81 -4.51 -10.17 -6.01
C ALA A 81 -3.80 -9.28 -7.03
N GLN A 82 -2.91 -8.39 -6.59
CA GLN A 82 -2.08 -7.54 -7.46
C GLN A 82 -1.14 -8.37 -8.34
N ASP A 83 -0.46 -9.37 -7.77
CA ASP A 83 0.42 -10.31 -8.47
C ASP A 83 -0.31 -11.13 -9.54
N MET A 84 -1.62 -11.37 -9.34
CA MET A 84 -2.51 -11.98 -10.32
C MET A 84 -3.07 -10.99 -11.36
N GLY A 85 -2.61 -9.74 -11.37
CA GLY A 85 -3.07 -8.69 -12.27
C GLY A 85 -4.48 -8.17 -11.97
N LYS A 86 -5.01 -8.38 -10.75
CA LYS A 86 -6.33 -7.88 -10.36
C LYS A 86 -6.21 -6.46 -9.82
N GLY A 87 -7.17 -5.61 -10.17
CA GLY A 87 -7.33 -4.31 -9.53
C GLY A 87 -7.71 -4.48 -8.06
N THR A 88 -6.87 -4.00 -7.15
CA THR A 88 -7.17 -3.95 -5.72
C THR A 88 -7.32 -2.51 -5.28
N THR A 89 -8.51 -2.12 -4.84
CA THR A 89 -8.72 -0.79 -4.26
C THR A 89 -8.37 -0.84 -2.78
N ARG A 90 -7.40 -0.02 -2.34
CA ARG A 90 -7.25 0.28 -0.91
C ARG A 90 -8.33 1.28 -0.51
N GLY A 91 -8.88 1.15 0.69
CA GLY A 91 -9.95 2.03 1.18
C GLY A 91 -9.56 3.51 1.25
N HIS A 92 -10.44 4.32 1.84
CA HIS A 92 -10.24 5.77 2.01
C HIS A 92 -9.75 6.11 3.42
N ASP A 93 -9.07 7.24 3.58
CA ASP A 93 -8.71 7.81 4.87
C ASP A 93 -9.92 8.53 5.53
N LEU A 94 -9.69 9.17 6.69
CA LEU A 94 -10.72 9.94 7.42
C LEU A 94 -11.25 11.15 6.64
N ASN A 95 -10.49 11.64 5.66
CA ASN A 95 -10.85 12.75 4.80
C ASN A 95 -11.54 12.29 3.50
N GLY A 96 -11.73 10.98 3.31
CA GLY A 96 -12.32 10.41 2.10
C GLY A 96 -11.33 10.22 0.95
N LEU A 97 -10.03 10.45 1.17
CA LEU A 97 -9.01 10.31 0.13
C LEU A 97 -8.56 8.84 -0.02
N PRO A 98 -8.38 8.33 -1.26
CA PRO A 98 -7.87 6.99 -1.49
C PRO A 98 -6.47 6.79 -0.88
N LEU A 99 -6.29 5.69 -0.15
CA LEU A 99 -5.00 5.33 0.46
C LEU A 99 -3.93 4.85 -0.55
N ASP A 100 -4.32 4.60 -1.79
CA ASP A 100 -3.40 4.25 -2.87
C ASP A 100 -2.86 5.52 -3.55
N PRO A 101 -1.55 5.80 -3.49
CA PRO A 101 -0.96 6.96 -4.16
C PRO A 101 -1.20 6.97 -5.68
N ALA A 102 -1.33 5.80 -6.30
CA ALA A 102 -1.56 5.66 -7.74
C ALA A 102 -3.05 5.71 -8.13
N HIS A 103 -3.97 5.94 -7.18
CA HIS A 103 -5.39 6.01 -7.48
C HIS A 103 -5.69 7.16 -8.45
N PRO A 104 -6.58 7.02 -9.46
CA PRO A 104 -6.89 8.06 -10.46
C PRO A 104 -7.26 9.45 -9.90
N TRP A 105 -7.76 9.49 -8.66
CA TRP A 105 -8.08 10.74 -7.95
C TRP A 105 -6.83 11.43 -7.35
N ASN A 106 -5.79 10.67 -7.00
CA ASN A 106 -4.51 11.19 -6.51
C ASN A 106 -3.59 11.60 -7.67
N VAL A 107 -3.65 10.88 -8.80
CA VAL A 107 -2.96 11.27 -10.04
C VAL A 107 -3.84 12.21 -10.87
N MET A 108 -3.96 13.47 -10.45
CA MET A 108 -4.64 14.46 -11.29
C MET A 108 -3.94 14.59 -12.65
N LYS A 109 -4.72 14.41 -13.72
CA LYS A 109 -4.52 15.15 -14.96
C LYS A 109 -4.66 16.64 -14.64
N GLY A 110 -3.57 17.39 -14.76
CA GLY A 110 -3.54 18.84 -14.62
C GLY A 110 -3.43 19.30 -13.17
N ALA A 111 -2.33 19.98 -12.85
CA ALA A 111 -2.18 20.73 -11.62
C ALA A 111 -3.37 21.70 -11.45
N PRO A 112 -3.93 21.87 -10.24
CA PRO A 112 -4.77 23.02 -9.99
C PRO A 112 -3.85 24.25 -10.05
N GLU A 113 -4.08 25.09 -11.06
CA GLU A 113 -3.68 26.49 -11.04
C GLU A 113 -4.07 27.04 -9.67
N GLN A 114 -3.06 27.45 -8.90
CA GLN A 114 -3.27 28.11 -7.63
C GLN A 114 -4.07 29.38 -7.91
N CYS A 115 -5.38 29.33 -7.69
CA CYS A 115 -6.20 30.52 -7.60
C CYS A 115 -5.79 31.22 -6.30
N THR A 116 -4.71 31.99 -6.37
CA THR A 116 -4.31 32.95 -5.35
C THR A 116 -5.45 33.94 -5.22
N SER A 117 -6.35 33.69 -4.26
CA SER A 117 -7.43 34.60 -3.92
C SER A 117 -6.89 35.82 -3.16
N GLU A 118 -5.98 36.57 -3.78
CA GLU A 118 -5.74 37.97 -3.38
C GLU A 118 -6.79 38.85 -4.04
N ARG A 119 -8.02 38.74 -3.55
CA ARG A 119 -9.02 39.79 -3.73
C ARG A 119 -8.90 40.79 -2.59
N SER A 120 -7.80 41.54 -2.56
CA SER A 120 -7.66 42.79 -1.82
C SER A 120 -7.44 43.94 -2.80
N ARG A 121 -8.51 44.32 -3.52
CA ARG A 121 -8.58 45.67 -4.09
C ARG A 121 -8.85 46.64 -2.94
N GLY A 122 -7.90 47.52 -2.66
CA GLY A 122 -8.05 48.54 -1.64
C GLY A 122 -6.90 49.54 -1.55
N THR A 123 -6.59 50.19 -2.68
CA THR A 123 -6.12 51.58 -2.81
C THR A 123 -4.97 52.06 -1.91
N THR A 124 -3.79 52.16 -2.53
CA THR A 124 -2.74 53.13 -2.16
C THR A 124 -3.28 54.56 -2.19
N LEU A 125 -3.19 55.27 -1.06
CA LEU A 125 -3.14 56.73 -1.04
C LEU A 125 -1.71 57.12 -0.63
N PRO A 126 -0.95 57.85 -1.46
CA PRO A 126 0.18 58.63 -0.98
C PRO A 126 -0.33 60.01 -0.53
N LEU A 127 0.33 60.63 0.45
CA LEU A 127 0.90 62.00 0.35
C LEU A 127 1.17 62.61 1.76
N SER A 128 2.46 62.96 1.96
CA SER A 128 3.01 64.09 2.75
C SER A 128 3.02 64.07 4.29
N ALA A 129 4.24 63.97 4.84
CA ALA A 129 4.73 64.83 5.94
C ALA A 129 5.56 65.98 5.31
N PRO A 130 5.88 67.12 5.96
CA PRO A 130 5.93 67.40 7.40
C PRO A 130 5.33 68.76 7.84
N ASP A 131 5.25 69.07 9.13
CA ASP A 131 5.78 70.34 9.67
C ASP A 131 5.83 70.44 11.21
N LEU A 132 6.83 71.21 11.66
CA LEU A 132 7.28 71.52 13.02
C LEU A 132 6.38 72.51 13.79
N LEU A 133 6.27 72.31 15.11
CA LEU A 133 6.08 73.24 16.27
C LEU A 133 5.23 72.50 17.33
N SER A 134 5.52 72.46 18.63
CA SER A 134 6.36 73.28 19.52
C SER A 134 7.11 72.41 20.53
#